data_AF-A0A7L4E2P5-F1
#
_entry.id   AF-A0A7L4E2P5-F1
#
_cell.length_a   1.000
_cell.length_b   1.000
_cell.length_c   1.000
_cell.angle_alpha   90.00
_cell.angle_beta   90.00
_cell.angle_gamma   90.00
#
_symmetry.space_group_name_H-M   'P 1'
#
loop_
_entity.id
_entity.type
_entity.pdbx_description
1 polymer ?
#
loop_
_entity_poly.entity_id
_entity_poly.type
_entity_poly.pdbx_seq_one_letter_code
_entity_poly.pdbx_strand_id
1 'polypeptide(L)'
;ESCTYAEVVAAVDVNTLANDVYKHNFPSTPLWAKTIEGITLKEFDKLSFDMILMSPPCQPFTRIGLQGDLSDPRTKSFLYILDILPRLQKLPKYLLLENVKGFESSSARNELLQTLATCGFKYQEFLLSPTCLGIPNSRLRYFLIAKLHQEPFSFQASGQVSVFVLLEFASDPEDLLKEEVADKVSETSSALSSEEKNLDPNVGPDCSSKKSLPKGSFLFKLETVEEMERKHNQDNDSSIQMLKDFLEEENKEMSQYFLPPKSLLRYAFLLDIVKPTCRRSTCFTKGYGHYVEGTGSVLQTAVDVELESVFKHIDKLPEEEKLKKLSTLKLRYFTPREIANLHGFPLEFGFPEKVTVKQCYRLLGNSLNVHVVAKLISILLE
;
A
#
# COMPACT_ATOMS: atom_id res chain seq x y z
N GLU A 1 17.23 2.94 12.48
CA GLU A 1 17.80 3.90 11.50
C GLU A 1 18.83 3.16 10.65
N SER A 2 18.84 3.33 9.33
CA SER A 2 19.94 2.77 8.51
C SER A 2 21.20 3.58 8.80
N CYS A 3 22.26 2.97 9.30
CA CYS A 3 23.54 3.61 9.65
C CYS A 3 24.34 4.16 8.45
N THR A 4 23.69 4.45 7.32
CA THR A 4 24.31 4.83 6.06
C THR A 4 23.88 6.25 5.69
N TYR A 5 24.85 7.16 5.55
CA TYR A 5 24.61 8.53 5.11
C TYR A 5 24.34 8.57 3.60
N ALA A 6 23.21 9.15 3.20
CA ALA A 6 22.85 9.37 1.81
C ALA A 6 22.26 10.78 1.62
N GLU A 7 22.52 11.39 0.46
CA GLU A 7 22.02 12.71 0.10
C GLU A 7 21.34 12.68 -1.26
N VAL A 8 20.19 13.35 -1.38
CA VAL A 8 19.48 13.48 -2.65
C VAL A 8 20.13 14.58 -3.49
N VAL A 9 20.92 14.18 -4.50
CA VAL A 9 21.59 15.12 -5.42
C VAL A 9 20.65 15.80 -6.42
N ALA A 10 19.52 15.15 -6.73
CA ALA A 10 18.47 15.72 -7.57
C ALA A 10 17.13 15.00 -7.33
N ALA A 11 16.07 15.78 -7.14
CA ALA A 11 14.68 15.34 -7.26
C ALA A 11 14.10 15.85 -8.58
N VAL A 12 13.29 15.03 -9.28
CA VAL A 12 12.76 15.37 -10.61
C VAL A 12 11.27 15.02 -10.67
N ASP A 13 10.44 16.02 -10.94
CA ASP A 13 9.01 15.82 -11.23
C ASP A 13 8.48 16.99 -12.08
N VAL A 14 7.54 16.71 -12.98
CA VAL A 14 6.88 17.72 -13.83
C VAL A 14 5.71 18.42 -13.12
N ASN A 15 5.19 17.82 -12.06
CA ASN A 15 4.01 18.29 -11.37
C ASN A 15 4.37 19.46 -10.46
N THR A 16 4.01 20.67 -10.88
CA THR A 16 4.30 21.92 -10.15
C THR A 16 3.77 21.92 -8.72
N LEU A 17 2.61 21.30 -8.49
CA LEU A 17 2.02 21.19 -7.17
C LEU A 17 2.80 20.21 -6.27
N ALA A 18 3.23 19.06 -6.81
CA ALA A 18 4.10 18.14 -6.08
C ALA A 18 5.44 18.81 -5.75
N ASN A 19 6.00 19.56 -6.70
CA ASN A 19 7.23 20.33 -6.53
C ASN A 19 7.12 21.40 -5.44
N ASP A 20 5.98 22.11 -5.38
CA ASP A 20 5.71 23.09 -4.32
C ASP A 20 5.72 22.44 -2.93
N VAL A 21 5.10 21.27 -2.78
CA VAL A 21 5.08 20.51 -1.51
C VAL A 21 6.46 19.94 -1.20
N TYR A 22 7.16 19.40 -2.20
CA TYR A 22 8.52 18.86 -2.03
C TYR A 22 9.47 19.94 -1.51
N LYS A 23 9.51 21.10 -2.18
CA LYS A 23 10.37 22.23 -1.79
C LYS A 23 10.03 22.81 -0.41
N HIS A 24 8.77 22.75 0.00
CA HIS A 24 8.37 23.17 1.33
C HIS A 24 8.98 22.30 2.44
N ASN A 25 9.06 20.98 2.23
CA ASN A 25 9.60 20.04 3.19
C ASN A 25 11.12 19.84 3.05
N PHE A 26 11.67 20.01 1.84
CA PHE A 26 13.08 19.80 1.50
C PHE A 26 13.66 21.03 0.78
N PRO A 27 13.78 22.19 1.45
CA PRO A 27 14.14 23.46 0.80
C PRO A 27 15.58 23.48 0.25
N SER A 28 16.47 22.67 0.82
CA SER A 28 17.88 22.60 0.43
C SER A 28 18.16 21.59 -0.70
N THR A 29 17.21 20.70 -1.01
CA THR A 29 17.42 19.65 -2.00
C THR A 29 17.24 20.20 -3.43
N PRO A 30 18.19 19.94 -4.35
CA PRO A 30 18.03 20.35 -5.74
C PRO A 30 16.79 19.71 -6.38
N LEU A 31 15.88 20.54 -6.88
CA LEU A 31 14.63 20.11 -7.52
C LEU A 31 14.59 20.56 -8.99
N TRP A 32 14.49 19.61 -9.90
CA TRP A 32 14.41 19.85 -11.34
C TRP A 32 12.97 19.68 -11.81
N ALA A 33 12.29 20.82 -11.99
CA ALA A 33 10.94 20.87 -12.54
C ALA A 33 10.95 20.68 -14.07
N LYS A 34 11.33 19.49 -14.54
CA LYS A 34 11.47 19.14 -15.97
C LYS A 34 10.91 17.74 -16.24
N THR A 35 10.62 17.45 -17.51
CA THR A 35 10.37 16.08 -17.98
C THR A 35 11.62 15.24 -17.84
N ILE A 36 11.49 13.97 -17.45
CA ILE A 36 12.62 13.03 -17.33
C ILE A 36 13.32 12.88 -18.69
N GLU A 37 12.55 12.82 -19.77
CA GLU A 37 13.02 12.76 -21.17
C GLU A 37 13.77 14.02 -21.62
N GLY A 38 13.65 15.11 -20.85
CA GLY A 38 14.34 16.37 -21.10
C GLY A 38 15.73 16.43 -20.45
N ILE A 39 16.09 15.45 -19.62
CA ILE A 39 17.40 15.38 -18.96
C ILE A 39 18.36 14.66 -19.89
N THR A 40 19.38 15.37 -20.37
CA THR A 40 20.38 14.80 -21.27
C THR A 40 21.31 13.81 -20.56
N LEU A 41 21.93 12.88 -21.32
CA LEU A 41 22.95 11.97 -20.79
C LEU A 41 24.07 12.71 -20.03
N LYS A 42 24.51 13.87 -20.57
CA LYS A 42 25.53 14.71 -19.92
C LYS A 42 25.07 15.26 -18.58
N GLU A 43 23.79 15.60 -18.43
CA GLU A 43 23.24 16.05 -17.15
C GLU A 43 23.17 14.90 -16.14
N PHE A 44 22.80 13.69 -16.57
CA PHE A 44 22.86 12.49 -15.70
C PHE A 44 24.29 12.16 -15.26
N ASP A 45 25.24 12.14 -16.19
CA ASP A 45 26.66 11.89 -15.86
C ASP A 45 27.20 12.93 -14.86
N LYS A 46 26.79 14.20 -15.00
CA LYS A 46 27.18 15.28 -14.09
C LYS A 46 26.66 15.07 -12.66
N LEU A 47 25.50 14.44 -12.48
CA LEU A 47 24.95 14.16 -11.16
C LEU A 47 25.78 13.11 -10.41
N SER A 48 26.46 12.21 -11.12
CA SER A 48 27.30 11.14 -10.54
C SER A 48 26.63 10.42 -9.37
N PHE A 49 25.35 10.09 -9.50
CA PHE A 49 24.57 9.42 -8.45
C PHE A 49 24.98 7.94 -8.31
N ASP A 50 24.86 7.40 -7.09
CA ASP A 50 25.11 5.98 -6.80
C ASP A 50 23.81 5.18 -6.64
N MET A 51 22.67 5.85 -6.53
CA MET A 51 21.37 5.23 -6.33
C MET A 51 20.28 5.92 -7.16
N ILE A 52 19.39 5.12 -7.75
CA ILE A 52 18.14 5.60 -8.35
C ILE A 52 16.97 5.15 -7.46
N LEU A 53 16.14 6.09 -7.02
CA LEU A 53 14.84 5.83 -6.40
C LEU A 53 13.77 6.34 -7.35
N MET A 54 12.86 5.48 -7.80
CA MET A 54 11.82 5.88 -8.77
C MET A 54 10.46 5.22 -8.53
N SER A 55 9.41 5.99 -8.81
CA SER A 55 8.01 5.54 -8.83
C SER A 55 7.36 5.98 -10.15
N PRO A 56 7.70 5.34 -11.29
CA PRO A 56 7.18 5.74 -12.59
C PRO A 56 5.64 5.61 -12.63
N PRO A 57 4.93 6.53 -13.32
CA PRO A 57 3.48 6.51 -13.35
C PRO A 57 2.95 5.27 -14.06
N CYS A 58 2.09 4.51 -13.37
CA CYS A 58 1.49 3.30 -13.91
C CYS A 58 0.15 3.57 -14.59
N GLN A 59 0.13 3.92 -15.87
CA GLN A 59 -1.07 3.79 -16.74
C GLN A 59 -0.61 3.49 -18.17
N PRO A 60 -1.14 2.46 -18.87
CA PRO A 60 -2.43 1.78 -18.65
C PRO A 60 -2.32 0.28 -18.31
N PHE A 61 -1.27 -0.16 -17.61
CA PHE A 61 -1.01 -1.58 -17.30
C PHE A 61 -2.14 -2.33 -16.54
N THR A 62 -3.18 -1.61 -16.09
CA THR A 62 -4.32 -2.15 -15.33
C THR A 62 -5.62 -2.31 -16.13
N ARG A 63 -5.59 -2.35 -17.48
CA ARG A 63 -6.78 -2.70 -18.28
C ARG A 63 -6.57 -3.97 -19.08
N ILE A 64 -7.32 -5.00 -18.70
CA ILE A 64 -7.66 -6.17 -19.50
C ILE A 64 -7.97 -5.69 -20.93
N GLY A 65 -7.11 -6.02 -21.91
CA GLY A 65 -7.50 -6.04 -23.33
C GLY A 65 -6.78 -5.14 -24.33
N LEU A 66 -5.77 -4.33 -23.97
CA LEU A 66 -4.99 -3.58 -24.98
C LEU A 66 -3.48 -3.71 -24.70
N GLN A 67 -2.82 -4.58 -25.48
CA GLN A 67 -1.36 -4.79 -25.54
C GLN A 67 -0.63 -3.57 -26.14
N GLY A 68 -0.89 -2.37 -25.64
CA GLY A 68 -0.31 -1.08 -26.07
C GLY A 68 0.64 -0.46 -25.05
N ASP A 69 1.20 -1.25 -24.14
CA ASP A 69 1.96 -0.79 -22.97
C ASP A 69 3.17 0.10 -23.31
N LEU A 70 3.86 -0.16 -24.41
CA LEU A 70 5.08 0.58 -24.79
C LEU A 70 4.80 1.80 -25.67
N SER A 71 3.59 1.95 -26.21
CA SER A 71 3.20 3.07 -27.07
C SER A 71 2.48 4.19 -26.31
N ASP A 72 2.17 4.00 -25.02
CA ASP A 72 1.58 5.03 -24.19
C ASP A 72 2.61 6.15 -23.90
N PRO A 73 2.31 7.42 -24.20
CA PRO A 73 3.18 8.55 -23.84
C PRO A 73 3.58 8.60 -22.36
N ARG A 74 2.81 7.98 -21.46
CA ARG A 74 3.05 7.95 -20.02
C ARG A 74 4.16 6.99 -19.60
N THR A 75 4.46 5.98 -20.42
CA THR A 75 5.58 5.04 -20.18
C THR A 75 6.90 5.54 -20.77
N LYS A 76 6.84 6.60 -21.60
CA LYS A 76 8.00 7.19 -22.28
C LYS A 76 9.14 7.59 -21.32
N SER A 77 8.81 8.23 -20.20
CA SER A 77 9.80 8.62 -19.19
C SER A 77 10.52 7.42 -18.58
N PHE A 78 9.80 6.33 -18.34
CA PHE A 78 10.38 5.10 -17.82
C PHE A 78 11.28 4.41 -18.85
N LEU A 79 10.81 4.27 -20.10
CA LEU A 79 11.61 3.72 -21.19
C LEU A 79 12.86 4.56 -21.47
N TYR A 80 12.77 5.88 -21.30
CA TYR A 80 13.93 6.77 -21.40
C TYR A 80 14.99 6.49 -20.35
N ILE A 81 14.60 6.20 -19.10
CA ILE A 81 15.55 5.77 -18.05
C ILE A 81 16.22 4.46 -18.45
N LEU A 82 15.46 3.48 -18.96
CA LEU A 82 16.00 2.19 -19.39
C LEU A 82 16.98 2.33 -20.58
N ASP A 83 16.74 3.27 -21.48
CA ASP A 83 17.62 3.58 -22.60
C ASP A 83 18.88 4.37 -22.16
N ILE A 84 18.78 5.23 -21.15
CA ILE A 84 19.91 5.99 -20.61
C ILE A 84 20.82 5.12 -19.76
N LEU A 85 20.28 4.20 -18.95
CA LEU A 85 21.02 3.45 -17.93
C LEU A 85 22.29 2.76 -18.50
N PRO A 86 22.25 2.01 -19.64
CA PRO A 86 23.45 1.38 -20.21
C PRO A 86 24.47 2.37 -20.81
N ARG A 87 24.09 3.63 -21.02
CA ARG A 87 24.91 4.67 -21.67
C ARG A 87 25.61 5.59 -20.68
N LEU A 88 25.32 5.48 -19.37
CA LEU A 88 25.96 6.26 -18.33
C LEU A 88 27.47 5.98 -18.25
N GLN A 89 28.25 7.01 -17.97
CA GLN A 89 29.69 6.86 -17.70
C GLN A 89 29.94 6.09 -16.41
N LYS A 90 29.10 6.32 -15.39
CA LYS A 90 29.10 5.60 -14.12
C LYS A 90 27.72 4.98 -13.91
N LEU A 91 27.64 3.64 -13.90
CA LEU A 91 26.42 2.95 -13.50
C LEU A 91 26.14 3.17 -12.01
N PRO A 92 24.87 3.40 -11.59
CA PRO A 92 24.53 3.45 -10.18
C PRO A 92 24.77 2.08 -9.54
N LYS A 93 25.13 2.08 -8.26
CA LYS A 93 25.29 0.84 -7.49
C LYS A 93 23.95 0.25 -7.08
N TYR A 94 22.93 1.09 -6.92
CA TYR A 94 21.64 0.70 -6.36
C TYR A 94 20.48 1.26 -7.18
N LEU A 95 19.40 0.51 -7.26
CA LEU A 95 18.14 0.94 -7.86
C LEU A 95 16.99 0.39 -7.02
N LEU A 96 16.03 1.26 -6.69
CA LEU A 96 14.76 0.87 -6.10
C LEU A 96 13.64 1.44 -6.95
N LEU A 97 12.73 0.58 -7.37
CA LEU A 97 11.53 0.94 -8.10
C LEU A 97 10.30 0.53 -7.31
N GLU A 98 9.35 1.45 -7.15
CA GLU A 98 7.99 1.16 -6.69
C GLU A 98 7.02 1.27 -7.87
N ASN A 99 6.03 0.39 -7.90
CA ASN A 99 4.97 0.39 -8.89
C ASN A 99 3.69 -0.23 -8.33
N VAL A 100 2.60 -0.20 -9.09
CA VAL A 100 1.34 -0.83 -8.67
C VAL A 100 1.36 -2.34 -8.89
N LYS A 101 0.48 -3.05 -8.17
CA LYS A 101 0.18 -4.46 -8.43
C LYS A 101 -0.28 -4.65 -9.88
N GLY A 102 0.28 -5.64 -10.58
CA GLY A 102 0.06 -5.94 -11.99
C GLY A 102 1.25 -5.53 -12.86
N PHE A 103 2.12 -4.64 -12.38
CA PHE A 103 3.35 -4.27 -13.10
C PHE A 103 4.26 -5.48 -13.34
N GLU A 104 4.28 -6.46 -12.41
CA GLU A 104 5.04 -7.70 -12.51
C GLU A 104 4.71 -8.55 -13.76
N SER A 105 3.53 -8.34 -14.36
CA SER A 105 3.09 -9.04 -15.57
C SER A 105 3.17 -8.18 -16.84
N SER A 106 3.73 -6.96 -16.74
CA SER A 106 3.77 -6.00 -17.85
C SER A 106 4.99 -6.18 -18.77
N SER A 107 4.88 -5.74 -20.02
CA SER A 107 6.02 -5.68 -20.94
C SER A 107 7.10 -4.71 -20.45
N ALA A 108 6.71 -3.60 -19.82
CA ALA A 108 7.66 -2.62 -19.26
C ALA A 108 8.54 -3.22 -18.16
N ARG A 109 8.00 -4.12 -17.34
CA ARG A 109 8.77 -4.90 -16.38
C ARG A 109 9.79 -5.81 -17.07
N ASN A 110 9.41 -6.46 -18.18
CA ASN A 110 10.34 -7.31 -18.92
C ASN A 110 11.51 -6.51 -19.52
N GLU A 111 11.23 -5.33 -20.08
CA GLU A 111 12.28 -4.40 -20.55
C GLU A 111 13.21 -4.00 -19.40
N LEU A 112 12.67 -3.63 -18.23
CA LEU A 112 13.45 -3.31 -17.04
C LEU A 112 14.42 -4.44 -16.67
N LEU A 113 13.93 -5.67 -16.60
CA LEU A 113 14.76 -6.81 -16.24
C LEU A 113 15.84 -7.10 -17.27
N GLN A 114 15.53 -6.95 -18.56
CA GLN A 114 16.50 -7.11 -19.64
C GLN A 114 17.60 -6.05 -19.55
N THR A 115 17.24 -4.79 -19.30
CA THR A 115 18.20 -3.70 -19.09
C THR A 115 19.08 -3.95 -17.86
N LEU A 116 18.49 -4.35 -16.73
CA LEU A 116 19.21 -4.68 -15.50
C LEU A 116 20.21 -5.82 -15.72
N ALA A 117 19.78 -6.90 -16.39
CA ALA A 117 20.65 -8.03 -16.73
C ALA A 117 21.81 -7.60 -17.63
N THR A 118 21.54 -6.77 -18.65
CA THR A 118 22.57 -6.25 -19.56
C THR A 118 23.59 -5.37 -18.84
N CYS A 119 23.14 -4.59 -17.84
CA CYS A 119 24.00 -3.75 -17.02
C CYS A 119 24.67 -4.50 -15.86
N GLY A 120 24.40 -5.80 -15.69
CA GLY A 120 25.03 -6.63 -14.65
C GLY A 120 24.43 -6.50 -13.25
N PHE A 121 23.21 -5.97 -13.10
CA PHE A 121 22.54 -5.89 -11.81
C PHE A 121 21.98 -7.25 -11.37
N LYS A 122 22.02 -7.49 -10.06
CA LYS A 122 21.21 -8.51 -9.38
C LYS A 122 19.99 -7.81 -8.79
N TYR A 123 18.82 -8.42 -8.89
CA TYR A 123 17.57 -7.82 -8.44
C TYR A 123 16.71 -8.81 -7.66
N GLN A 124 15.79 -8.26 -6.86
CA GLN A 124 14.70 -9.00 -6.21
C GLN A 124 13.40 -8.20 -6.37
N GLU A 125 12.32 -8.91 -6.70
CA GLU A 125 10.97 -8.36 -6.86
C GLU A 125 10.09 -8.73 -5.65
N PHE A 126 9.20 -7.81 -5.26
CA PHE A 126 8.29 -7.98 -4.13
C PHE A 126 6.89 -7.46 -4.42
N LEU A 127 5.90 -8.06 -3.75
CA LEU A 127 4.57 -7.49 -3.59
C LEU A 127 4.29 -7.26 -2.10
N LEU A 128 4.34 -6.00 -1.67
CA LEU A 128 4.29 -5.63 -0.26
C LEU A 128 3.15 -4.65 0.03
N SER A 129 2.56 -4.78 1.22
CA SER A 129 1.55 -3.87 1.76
C SER A 129 2.02 -3.42 3.15
N PRO A 130 1.76 -2.16 3.58
CA PRO A 130 2.14 -1.68 4.92
C PRO A 130 1.65 -2.55 6.08
N THR A 131 0.57 -3.31 5.87
CA THR A 131 0.08 -4.32 6.81
C THR A 131 1.13 -5.34 7.23
N CYS A 132 2.12 -5.67 6.39
CA CYS A 132 3.23 -6.57 6.78
C CYS A 132 4.21 -5.95 7.79
N LEU A 133 4.12 -4.63 8.01
CA LEU A 133 4.89 -3.87 9.00
C LEU A 133 4.01 -3.41 10.17
N GLY A 134 2.85 -4.03 10.37
CA GLY A 134 1.93 -3.68 11.45
C GLY A 134 1.23 -2.34 11.27
N ILE A 135 1.16 -1.79 10.06
CA ILE A 135 0.45 -0.52 9.77
C ILE A 135 -0.98 -0.84 9.30
N PRO A 136 -2.03 -0.25 9.89
CA PRO A 136 -3.43 -0.54 9.58
C PRO A 136 -3.92 0.08 8.25
N ASN A 137 -3.13 0.00 7.18
CA ASN A 137 -3.50 0.48 5.86
C ASN A 137 -3.11 -0.52 4.75
N SER A 138 -4.11 -0.97 3.98
CA SER A 138 -3.89 -1.81 2.82
C SER A 138 -3.38 -0.98 1.65
N ARG A 139 -2.13 -1.18 1.22
CA ARG A 139 -1.54 -0.49 0.07
C ARG A 139 -0.56 -1.41 -0.66
N LEU A 140 -1.10 -2.49 -1.25
CA LEU A 140 -0.29 -3.47 -1.99
C LEU A 140 0.37 -2.82 -3.21
N ARG A 141 1.70 -2.91 -3.29
CA ARG A 141 2.56 -2.35 -4.35
C ARG A 141 3.63 -3.34 -4.76
N TYR A 142 4.00 -3.26 -6.03
CA TYR A 142 5.16 -3.90 -6.58
C TYR A 142 6.41 -3.10 -6.18
N PHE A 143 7.45 -3.80 -5.77
CA PHE A 143 8.77 -3.23 -5.57
C PHE A 143 9.82 -4.06 -6.28
N LEU A 144 10.86 -3.41 -6.78
CA LEU A 144 12.09 -4.04 -7.24
C LEU A 144 13.27 -3.32 -6.60
N ILE A 145 14.15 -4.08 -5.95
CA ILE A 145 15.46 -3.60 -5.52
C ILE A 145 16.52 -4.26 -6.40
N ALA A 146 17.54 -3.51 -6.79
CA ALA A 146 18.64 -4.02 -7.59
C ALA A 146 19.98 -3.44 -7.14
N LYS A 147 21.01 -4.29 -7.07
CA LYS A 147 22.37 -3.90 -6.75
C LYS A 147 23.36 -4.34 -7.82
N LEU A 148 24.30 -3.46 -8.15
CA LEU A 148 25.42 -3.74 -9.05
C LEU A 148 26.52 -4.45 -8.24
N HIS A 149 26.35 -5.75 -8.09
CA HIS A 149 27.22 -6.59 -7.26
C HIS A 149 27.43 -7.96 -7.93
N GLN A 150 28.57 -8.61 -7.65
CA GLN A 150 28.86 -9.95 -8.19
C GLN A 150 27.95 -11.02 -7.58
N GLU A 151 27.82 -11.00 -6.26
CA GLU A 151 26.99 -11.93 -5.51
C GLU A 151 25.49 -11.54 -5.51
N PRO A 152 24.57 -12.52 -5.61
CA PRO A 152 23.13 -12.32 -5.45
C PRO A 152 22.74 -11.92 -4.03
N PHE A 153 21.48 -11.53 -3.83
CA PHE A 153 20.95 -11.38 -2.47
C PHE A 153 20.92 -12.74 -1.76
N SER A 154 21.22 -12.78 -0.45
CA SER A 154 21.16 -14.01 0.36
C SER A 154 19.78 -14.66 0.35
N PHE A 155 18.74 -13.85 0.16
CA PHE A 155 17.33 -14.24 0.08
C PHE A 155 16.79 -14.27 -1.37
N GLN A 156 17.65 -14.24 -2.39
CA GLN A 156 17.20 -14.12 -3.77
C GLN A 156 16.35 -15.34 -4.19
N ALA A 157 15.07 -15.12 -4.45
CA ALA A 157 14.16 -16.12 -4.99
C ALA A 157 14.16 -16.06 -6.51
N SER A 158 14.77 -17.05 -7.17
CA SER A 158 14.86 -17.10 -8.63
C SER A 158 13.48 -17.15 -9.31
N GLY A 159 13.14 -16.10 -10.05
CA GLY A 159 12.00 -16.08 -10.98
C GLY A 159 10.61 -16.00 -10.35
N GLN A 160 10.50 -15.73 -9.04
CA GLN A 160 9.22 -15.54 -8.36
C GLN A 160 9.15 -14.16 -7.71
N VAL A 161 8.04 -13.46 -7.95
CA VAL A 161 7.69 -12.27 -7.17
C VAL A 161 7.44 -12.72 -5.75
N SER A 162 8.36 -12.34 -4.88
CA SER A 162 8.37 -12.77 -3.51
C SER A 162 7.29 -12.03 -2.74
N VAL A 163 6.29 -12.77 -2.24
CA VAL A 163 5.46 -12.31 -1.12
C VAL A 163 6.28 -12.59 0.14
N PHE A 164 7.41 -11.89 0.28
CA PHE A 164 8.24 -12.01 1.47
C PHE A 164 7.53 -11.28 2.61
N VAL A 165 7.31 -12.00 3.70
CA VAL A 165 6.92 -11.36 4.94
C VAL A 165 8.18 -10.73 5.51
N LEU A 166 8.29 -9.40 5.41
CA LEU A 166 9.42 -8.61 5.92
C LEU A 166 9.73 -8.82 7.42
N LEU A 167 8.88 -9.57 8.14
CA LEU A 167 9.02 -9.90 9.56
C LEU A 167 10.34 -10.64 9.87
N GLU A 168 10.89 -11.46 8.96
CA GLU A 168 12.16 -12.15 9.22
C GLU A 168 13.36 -11.20 9.37
N PHE A 169 13.27 -9.96 8.87
CA PHE A 169 14.30 -8.93 9.05
C PHE A 169 13.93 -7.93 10.15
N ALA A 170 12.76 -8.03 10.78
CA ALA A 170 12.29 -7.08 11.79
C ALA A 170 12.74 -7.45 13.22
N SER A 171 13.39 -8.60 13.40
CA SER A 171 13.98 -8.98 14.69
C SER A 171 15.30 -8.24 14.89
N ASP A 172 15.30 -7.22 15.73
CA ASP A 172 16.53 -6.75 16.37
C ASP A 172 17.11 -7.90 17.22
N PRO A 173 18.44 -8.14 17.23
CA PRO A 173 19.04 -9.23 18.00
C PRO A 173 18.81 -9.13 19.52
N GLU A 174 18.40 -7.96 20.03
CA GLU A 174 18.22 -7.73 21.46
C GLU A 174 16.87 -8.22 22.01
N ASP A 175 15.85 -8.47 21.18
CA ASP A 175 14.53 -8.91 21.65
C ASP A 175 14.39 -10.44 21.82
N LEU A 176 15.40 -11.22 21.41
CA LEU A 176 15.38 -12.69 21.49
C LEU A 176 15.88 -13.27 22.84
N LEU A 177 16.30 -12.43 23.79
CA LEU A 177 16.87 -12.89 25.08
C LEU A 177 15.89 -12.92 26.26
N LYS A 178 14.57 -12.82 26.04
CA LYS A 178 13.59 -12.80 27.15
C LYS A 178 12.56 -13.93 27.18
N GLU A 179 12.57 -14.88 26.24
CA GLU A 179 11.63 -16.01 26.25
C GLU A 179 12.33 -17.37 26.07
N GLU A 180 13.23 -17.73 26.99
CA GLU A 180 13.61 -19.14 27.19
C GLU A 180 13.84 -19.46 28.67
N VAL A 181 12.78 -19.39 29.49
CA VAL A 181 12.67 -20.23 30.71
C VAL A 181 11.19 -20.52 30.98
N ALA A 182 10.88 -21.80 31.20
CA ALA A 182 9.57 -22.44 31.47
C ALA A 182 8.79 -22.82 30.19
N ASP A 183 8.48 -24.08 29.87
CA ASP A 183 8.47 -25.30 30.66
C ASP A 183 8.68 -26.53 29.77
N LYS A 184 9.40 -27.51 30.31
CA LYS A 184 9.49 -28.88 29.79
C LYS A 184 8.39 -29.74 30.42
N VAL A 185 8.06 -30.80 29.67
CA VAL A 185 7.64 -32.16 30.09
C VAL A 185 6.22 -32.56 29.65
N SER A 186 6.19 -33.53 28.72
CA SER A 186 5.38 -34.77 28.72
C SER A 186 5.11 -35.22 27.27
N GLU A 187 6.10 -35.79 26.56
CA GLU A 187 6.15 -37.22 26.23
C GLU A 187 4.79 -37.92 25.95
N THR A 188 4.57 -38.36 24.72
CA THR A 188 4.45 -39.79 24.38
C THR A 188 4.45 -40.03 22.87
N SER A 189 5.19 -41.08 22.50
CA SER A 189 5.54 -41.53 21.15
C SER A 189 4.69 -42.71 20.68
N SER A 190 4.38 -42.78 19.37
CA SER A 190 4.28 -44.03 18.56
C SER A 190 3.91 -43.65 17.12
N ALA A 191 4.81 -43.63 16.14
CA ALA A 191 5.37 -44.75 15.35
C ALA A 191 4.41 -45.31 14.27
N LEU A 192 4.78 -45.07 12.99
CA LEU A 192 4.65 -45.91 11.77
C LEU A 192 3.21 -46.37 11.36
N SER A 193 2.76 -46.40 10.11
CA SER A 193 3.41 -46.74 8.84
C SER A 193 2.54 -46.32 7.63
N SER A 194 3.20 -46.22 6.48
CA SER A 194 2.69 -46.18 5.10
C SER A 194 1.67 -47.27 4.74
N GLU A 195 0.68 -46.92 3.91
CA GLU A 195 0.11 -47.81 2.88
C GLU A 195 -0.57 -47.00 1.76
N GLU A 196 -0.03 -47.14 0.54
CA GLU A 196 -0.63 -46.72 -0.72
C GLU A 196 -1.74 -47.68 -1.14
N LYS A 197 -2.89 -47.18 -1.61
CA LYS A 197 -3.70 -47.84 -2.66
C LYS A 197 -4.43 -46.81 -3.51
N ASN A 198 -4.07 -46.77 -4.79
CA ASN A 198 -4.82 -46.15 -5.89
C ASN A 198 -6.10 -46.93 -6.20
N LEU A 199 -7.18 -46.23 -6.59
CA LEU A 199 -8.12 -46.59 -7.67
C LEU A 199 -9.21 -45.48 -7.83
N ASP A 200 -9.21 -44.85 -9.00
CA ASP A 200 -10.15 -43.89 -9.61
C ASP A 200 -11.49 -44.57 -10.04
N PRO A 201 -12.48 -43.91 -10.70
CA PRO A 201 -13.22 -42.66 -10.43
C PRO A 201 -14.77 -42.86 -10.51
N ASN A 202 -15.56 -41.80 -10.32
CA ASN A 202 -17.00 -41.64 -10.65
C ASN A 202 -18.08 -42.44 -9.88
N VAL A 203 -18.66 -41.81 -8.85
CA VAL A 203 -20.09 -41.96 -8.49
C VAL A 203 -20.60 -40.64 -7.87
N GLY A 204 -21.53 -39.95 -8.54
CA GLY A 204 -22.46 -39.04 -7.85
C GLY A 204 -23.58 -39.87 -7.22
N PRO A 205 -24.21 -39.43 -6.11
CA PRO A 205 -25.36 -38.55 -6.29
C PRO A 205 -25.58 -37.51 -5.16
N ASP A 206 -26.54 -36.65 -5.46
CA ASP A 206 -27.21 -35.63 -4.65
C ASP A 206 -27.48 -35.91 -3.15
N CYS A 207 -27.66 -34.78 -2.45
CA CYS A 207 -28.63 -34.51 -1.39
C CYS A 207 -28.13 -34.37 0.07
N SER A 208 -28.25 -33.11 0.54
CA SER A 208 -28.68 -32.71 1.88
C SER A 208 -27.85 -33.12 3.09
N SER A 209 -27.03 -32.18 3.56
CA SER A 209 -26.90 -31.95 5.01
C SER A 209 -26.99 -30.45 5.29
N LYS A 210 -28.23 -29.99 5.49
CA LYS A 210 -28.52 -28.66 6.05
C LYS A 210 -27.97 -28.62 7.48
N LYS A 211 -26.73 -28.16 7.66
CA LYS A 211 -26.30 -27.63 8.95
C LYS A 211 -26.86 -26.20 9.05
N SER A 212 -27.73 -26.03 10.03
CA SER A 212 -28.49 -24.82 10.32
C SER A 212 -27.59 -23.60 10.55
N LEU A 213 -27.78 -22.57 9.71
CA LEU A 213 -27.20 -21.24 9.88
C LEU A 213 -27.70 -20.57 11.18
N PRO A 214 -26.86 -19.79 11.87
CA PRO A 214 -27.37 -18.70 12.70
C PRO A 214 -27.99 -17.65 11.76
N LYS A 215 -29.31 -17.49 11.85
CA LYS A 215 -30.03 -16.39 11.19
C LYS A 215 -29.66 -15.06 11.88
N GLY A 216 -28.81 -14.26 11.25
CA GLY A 216 -28.68 -12.85 11.61
C GLY A 216 -27.30 -12.25 11.42
N SER A 217 -26.82 -12.13 10.19
CA SER A 217 -25.74 -11.19 9.85
C SER A 217 -26.26 -10.25 8.76
N PHE A 218 -26.45 -8.99 9.13
CA PHE A 218 -26.96 -7.95 8.24
C PHE A 218 -25.79 -7.30 7.49
N LEU A 219 -25.88 -7.29 6.15
CA LEU A 219 -24.89 -6.74 5.23
C LEU A 219 -24.84 -5.20 5.32
N PHE A 220 -23.71 -4.64 5.74
CA PHE A 220 -23.34 -3.27 5.37
C PHE A 220 -22.36 -3.39 4.20
N LYS A 221 -22.68 -2.73 3.08
CA LYS A 221 -22.17 -3.07 1.74
C LYS A 221 -22.74 -4.38 1.22
N LEU A 222 -22.88 -4.51 -0.09
CA LEU A 222 -23.15 -5.78 -0.77
C LEU A 222 -21.92 -6.72 -0.60
N GLU A 223 -21.39 -6.81 0.62
CA GLU A 223 -20.22 -7.57 1.00
C GLU A 223 -20.58 -9.02 1.11
N THR A 224 -19.71 -9.86 0.55
CA THR A 224 -19.86 -11.29 0.73
C THR A 224 -19.58 -11.67 2.18
N VAL A 225 -20.12 -12.80 2.62
CA VAL A 225 -19.83 -13.34 3.97
C VAL A 225 -18.31 -13.50 4.16
N GLU A 226 -17.61 -13.90 3.10
CA GLU A 226 -16.16 -14.02 3.06
C GLU A 226 -15.45 -12.67 3.29
N GLU A 227 -15.95 -11.57 2.71
CA GLU A 227 -15.38 -10.24 2.93
C GLU A 227 -15.58 -9.76 4.37
N MET A 228 -16.73 -10.05 4.98
CA MET A 228 -16.99 -9.72 6.38
C MET A 228 -16.07 -10.50 7.32
N GLU A 229 -15.95 -11.81 7.11
CA GLU A 229 -15.05 -12.67 7.88
C GLU A 229 -13.60 -12.23 7.73
N ARG A 230 -13.17 -11.90 6.50
CA ARG A 230 -11.83 -11.36 6.23
C ARG A 230 -11.57 -10.08 6.99
N LYS A 231 -12.51 -9.13 7.01
CA LYS A 231 -12.36 -7.87 7.76
C LYS A 231 -12.31 -8.11 9.27
N HIS A 232 -13.16 -9.00 9.78
CA HIS A 232 -13.17 -9.38 11.18
C HIS A 232 -11.82 -9.98 11.60
N ASN A 233 -11.28 -10.89 10.79
CA ASN A 233 -9.96 -11.47 11.03
C ASN A 233 -8.84 -10.42 10.98
N GLN A 234 -8.91 -9.45 10.06
CA GLN A 234 -7.95 -8.34 10.00
C GLN A 234 -8.03 -7.43 11.24
N ASP A 235 -9.23 -7.13 11.72
CA ASP A 235 -9.41 -6.29 12.92
C ASP A 235 -8.98 -7.02 14.22
N ASN A 236 -8.93 -8.36 14.21
CA ASN A 236 -8.46 -9.19 15.32
C ASN A 236 -6.93 -9.45 15.29
N ASP A 237 -6.22 -9.04 14.25
CA ASP A 237 -4.78 -9.23 14.14
C ASP A 237 -4.03 -8.29 15.10
N SER A 238 -3.63 -8.81 16.25
CA SER A 238 -2.94 -8.04 17.29
C SER A 238 -1.58 -7.48 16.88
N SER A 239 -0.95 -8.00 15.82
CA SER A 239 0.34 -7.53 15.30
C SER A 239 0.24 -6.19 14.56
N ILE A 240 -0.98 -5.78 14.16
CA ILE A 240 -1.23 -4.53 13.45
C ILE A 240 -1.71 -3.46 14.43
N GLN A 241 -1.14 -2.25 14.38
CA GLN A 241 -1.54 -1.12 15.22
C GLN A 241 -3.01 -0.71 15.00
N MET A 242 -3.59 0.02 15.96
CA MET A 242 -4.96 0.51 15.80
C MET A 242 -4.97 1.83 15.03
N LEU A 243 -6.05 2.12 14.31
CA LEU A 243 -6.19 3.37 13.57
C LEU A 243 -6.05 4.60 14.46
N LYS A 244 -6.54 4.54 15.72
CA LYS A 244 -6.45 5.63 16.70
C LYS A 244 -5.03 6.16 16.90
N ASP A 245 -4.02 5.32 16.71
CA ASP A 245 -2.61 5.68 16.90
C ASP A 245 -2.10 6.60 15.76
N PHE A 246 -2.89 6.75 14.68
CA PHE A 246 -2.59 7.59 13.52
C PHE A 246 -3.55 8.78 13.37
N LEU A 247 -4.59 8.87 14.22
CA LEU A 247 -5.60 9.93 14.16
C LEU A 247 -5.10 11.22 14.80
N GLU A 248 -5.59 12.35 14.31
CA GLU A 248 -5.39 13.64 14.96
C GLU A 248 -6.36 13.82 16.13
N GLU A 249 -5.96 14.61 17.13
CA GLU A 249 -6.86 14.99 18.21
C GLU A 249 -8.11 15.72 17.68
N GLU A 250 -9.27 15.44 18.26
CA GLU A 250 -10.51 16.08 17.84
C GLU A 250 -10.47 17.59 18.10
N ASN A 251 -10.66 18.37 17.04
CA ASN A 251 -10.72 19.82 17.11
C ASN A 251 -11.91 20.37 16.29
N LYS A 252 -12.16 21.68 16.38
CA LYS A 252 -13.31 22.32 15.71
C LYS A 252 -13.25 22.22 14.18
N GLU A 253 -12.06 22.12 13.61
CA GLU A 253 -11.82 22.05 12.17
C GLU A 253 -12.22 20.69 11.59
N MET A 254 -12.28 19.63 12.42
CA MET A 254 -12.68 18.28 11.98
C MET A 254 -14.07 18.23 11.34
N SER A 255 -14.93 19.20 11.67
CA SER A 255 -16.28 19.30 11.11
C SER A 255 -16.30 19.44 9.59
N GLN A 256 -15.24 20.00 8.98
CA GLN A 256 -15.12 20.13 7.52
C GLN A 256 -14.95 18.79 6.79
N TYR A 257 -14.53 17.73 7.49
CA TYR A 257 -14.31 16.40 6.92
C TYR A 257 -15.53 15.49 7.00
N PHE A 258 -16.63 15.93 7.64
CA PHE A 258 -17.86 15.13 7.68
C PHE A 258 -18.41 14.88 6.27
N LEU A 259 -18.93 13.66 6.07
CA LEU A 259 -19.54 13.28 4.81
C LEU A 259 -20.79 14.14 4.56
N PRO A 260 -20.93 14.78 3.39
CA PRO A 260 -22.11 15.56 3.06
C PRO A 260 -23.39 14.70 3.09
N PRO A 261 -24.55 15.25 3.50
CA PRO A 261 -25.83 14.52 3.52
C PRO A 261 -26.17 13.77 2.23
N LYS A 262 -25.91 14.40 1.08
CA LYS A 262 -26.14 13.79 -0.24
C LYS A 262 -25.25 12.57 -0.48
N SER A 263 -24.01 12.60 0.00
CA SER A 263 -23.07 11.48 -0.10
C SER A 263 -23.47 10.34 0.82
N LEU A 264 -23.91 10.64 2.04
CA LEU A 264 -24.44 9.63 2.97
C LEU A 264 -25.63 8.88 2.36
N LEU A 265 -26.65 9.60 1.88
CA LEU A 265 -27.85 8.97 1.31
C LEU A 265 -27.54 8.10 0.09
N ARG A 266 -26.65 8.57 -0.79
CA ARG A 266 -26.35 7.88 -2.05
C ARG A 266 -25.39 6.71 -1.89
N TYR A 267 -24.44 6.82 -0.97
CA TYR A 267 -23.29 5.91 -0.93
C TYR A 267 -23.09 5.22 0.41
N ALA A 268 -23.96 5.38 1.41
CA ALA A 268 -23.79 4.73 2.72
C ALA A 268 -23.52 3.22 2.63
N PHE A 269 -24.17 2.53 1.69
CA PHE A 269 -23.96 1.10 1.44
C PHE A 269 -22.73 0.78 0.62
N LEU A 270 -21.95 1.74 0.12
CA LEU A 270 -20.71 1.47 -0.61
C LEU A 270 -19.46 1.82 0.21
N LEU A 271 -19.66 2.51 1.34
CA LEU A 271 -18.59 2.94 2.22
C LEU A 271 -17.97 1.75 2.94
N ASP A 272 -16.63 1.70 2.93
CA ASP A 272 -15.91 0.94 3.94
C ASP A 272 -15.78 1.81 5.19
N ILE A 273 -16.56 1.50 6.23
CA ILE A 273 -16.57 2.23 7.49
C ILE A 273 -15.61 1.55 8.48
N VAL A 274 -14.77 2.36 9.12
CA VAL A 274 -13.82 1.93 10.15
C VAL A 274 -14.02 2.73 11.43
N LYS A 275 -13.72 2.12 12.58
CA LYS A 275 -13.71 2.76 13.91
C LYS A 275 -12.26 3.04 14.34
N PRO A 276 -11.99 3.94 15.30
CA PRO A 276 -10.63 4.18 15.79
C PRO A 276 -9.93 2.92 16.32
N THR A 277 -10.68 1.94 16.82
CA THR A 277 -10.16 0.65 17.31
C THR A 277 -9.90 -0.38 16.22
N CYS A 278 -10.32 -0.13 14.98
CA CYS A 278 -10.03 -1.03 13.85
C CYS A 278 -8.52 -1.07 13.57
N ARG A 279 -8.07 -2.22 13.07
CA ARG A 279 -6.67 -2.50 12.71
C ARG A 279 -6.50 -2.61 11.18
N ARG A 280 -7.44 -2.03 10.43
CA ARG A 280 -7.43 -2.02 8.96
C ARG A 280 -8.06 -0.76 8.40
N SER A 281 -7.60 -0.41 7.20
CA SER A 281 -8.25 0.53 6.29
C SER A 281 -7.91 0.13 4.85
N THR A 282 -8.75 0.57 3.91
CA THR A 282 -8.55 0.35 2.48
C THR A 282 -7.53 1.32 1.89
N CYS A 283 -7.05 1.04 0.69
CA CYS A 283 -6.06 1.88 0.00
C CYS A 283 -6.63 3.28 -0.30
N PHE A 284 -5.93 4.32 0.16
CA PHE A 284 -6.24 5.69 -0.22
C PHE A 284 -5.74 5.98 -1.63
N THR A 285 -6.68 6.31 -2.53
CA THR A 285 -6.38 6.66 -3.92
C THR A 285 -6.42 8.17 -4.12
N LYS A 286 -5.90 8.63 -5.26
CA LYS A 286 -5.93 10.05 -5.66
C LYS A 286 -7.35 10.65 -5.75
N GLY A 287 -8.38 9.80 -5.76
CA GLY A 287 -9.79 10.20 -5.83
C GLY A 287 -10.45 10.39 -4.47
N TYR A 288 -9.74 10.13 -3.36
CA TYR A 288 -10.30 10.24 -2.01
C TYR A 288 -10.80 11.66 -1.72
N GLY A 289 -11.93 11.75 -1.01
CA GLY A 289 -12.66 13.01 -0.78
C GLY A 289 -13.41 13.58 -2.00
N HIS A 290 -13.29 12.96 -3.19
CA HIS A 290 -14.04 13.35 -4.38
C HIS A 290 -14.97 12.25 -4.89
N TYR A 291 -14.45 11.04 -5.08
CA TYR A 291 -15.23 9.84 -5.35
C TYR A 291 -15.37 9.04 -4.06
N VAL A 292 -16.52 8.40 -3.88
CA VAL A 292 -16.85 7.71 -2.63
C VAL A 292 -16.48 6.22 -2.70
N GLU A 293 -16.84 5.56 -3.79
CA GLU A 293 -16.58 4.12 -3.95
C GLU A 293 -15.12 3.85 -4.31
N GLY A 294 -14.49 2.91 -3.60
CA GLY A 294 -13.17 2.38 -3.93
C GLY A 294 -12.00 3.35 -3.78
N THR A 295 -12.17 4.48 -3.08
CA THR A 295 -11.11 5.48 -2.91
C THR A 295 -10.42 5.49 -1.56
N GLY A 296 -10.99 4.81 -0.57
CA GLY A 296 -10.48 4.74 0.80
C GLY A 296 -11.61 4.53 1.80
N SER A 297 -11.26 4.20 3.04
CA SER A 297 -12.22 4.02 4.13
C SER A 297 -12.68 5.37 4.68
N VAL A 298 -13.80 5.39 5.40
CA VAL A 298 -14.28 6.55 6.16
C VAL A 298 -14.35 6.21 7.64
N LEU A 299 -14.08 7.20 8.49
CA LEU A 299 -14.02 7.01 9.93
C LEU A 299 -15.37 7.31 10.57
N GLN A 300 -15.85 6.39 11.39
CA GLN A 300 -16.92 6.63 12.36
C GLN A 300 -16.34 7.24 13.63
N THR A 301 -16.79 8.45 13.99
CA THR A 301 -16.34 9.14 15.22
C THR A 301 -17.30 8.97 16.39
N ALA A 302 -18.56 8.64 16.14
CA ALA A 302 -19.52 8.35 17.20
C ALA A 302 -19.21 6.99 17.85
N VAL A 303 -18.69 6.99 19.08
CA VAL A 303 -18.24 5.77 19.77
C VAL A 303 -19.42 4.93 20.30
N ASP A 304 -20.52 5.58 20.70
CA ASP A 304 -21.67 4.91 21.35
C ASP A 304 -22.71 4.35 20.37
N VAL A 305 -22.42 4.36 19.07
CA VAL A 305 -23.39 4.00 18.02
C VAL A 305 -22.93 2.75 17.30
N GLU A 306 -23.69 1.67 17.42
CA GLU A 306 -23.40 0.45 16.67
C GLU A 306 -23.87 0.54 15.23
N LEU A 307 -23.02 0.14 14.28
CA LEU A 307 -23.29 0.20 12.85
C LEU A 307 -24.54 -0.63 12.50
N GLU A 308 -24.67 -1.81 13.09
CA GLU A 308 -25.81 -2.70 12.87
C GLU A 308 -27.12 -2.01 13.23
N SER A 309 -27.14 -1.23 14.31
CA SER A 309 -28.35 -0.54 14.78
C SER A 309 -28.83 0.54 13.81
N VAL A 310 -27.89 1.22 13.14
CA VAL A 310 -28.16 2.30 12.21
C VAL A 310 -28.65 1.76 10.87
N PHE A 311 -27.94 0.76 10.32
CA PHE A 311 -28.27 0.17 9.02
C PHE A 311 -29.46 -0.78 9.07
N LYS A 312 -29.84 -1.29 10.25
CA LYS A 312 -31.01 -2.17 10.39
C LYS A 312 -32.30 -1.49 9.92
N HIS A 313 -32.91 -2.08 8.90
CA HIS A 313 -34.12 -1.62 8.23
C HIS A 313 -34.04 -0.22 7.61
N ILE A 314 -32.83 0.32 7.42
CA ILE A 314 -32.66 1.69 6.92
C ILE A 314 -33.25 1.85 5.52
N ASP A 315 -33.17 0.83 4.66
CA ASP A 315 -33.72 0.83 3.30
C ASP A 315 -35.22 1.13 3.23
N LYS A 316 -35.96 0.73 4.28
CA LYS A 316 -37.41 0.87 4.38
C LYS A 316 -37.85 2.26 4.85
N LEU A 317 -36.92 3.10 5.29
CA LEU A 317 -37.21 4.42 5.82
C LEU A 317 -37.27 5.49 4.70
N PRO A 318 -38.02 6.58 4.89
CA PRO A 318 -37.97 7.75 4.01
C PRO A 318 -36.59 8.43 4.09
N GLU A 319 -36.20 9.18 3.06
CA GLU A 319 -34.85 9.77 2.96
C GLU A 319 -34.48 10.66 4.16
N GLU A 320 -35.42 11.43 4.71
CA GLU A 320 -35.16 12.30 5.86
C GLU A 320 -34.80 11.48 7.12
N GLU A 321 -35.52 10.39 7.37
CA GLU A 321 -35.22 9.49 8.49
C GLU A 321 -33.94 8.69 8.26
N LYS A 322 -33.69 8.26 7.01
CA LYS A 322 -32.41 7.63 6.61
C LYS A 322 -31.25 8.57 6.93
N LEU A 323 -31.34 9.83 6.51
CA LEU A 323 -30.30 10.81 6.75
C LEU A 323 -30.11 11.07 8.23
N LYS A 324 -31.19 11.20 9.01
CA LYS A 324 -31.11 11.39 10.46
C LYS A 324 -30.38 10.24 11.14
N LYS A 325 -30.70 8.99 10.76
CA LYS A 325 -29.99 7.79 11.22
C LYS A 325 -28.52 7.77 10.79
N LEU A 326 -28.22 7.98 9.52
CA LEU A 326 -26.82 7.97 9.04
C LEU A 326 -25.98 9.07 9.69
N SER A 327 -26.59 10.21 9.99
CA SER A 327 -25.90 11.34 10.64
C SER A 327 -25.52 11.06 12.10
N THR A 328 -26.12 10.05 12.76
CA THR A 328 -25.71 9.66 14.13
C THR A 328 -24.34 8.99 14.15
N LEU A 329 -23.90 8.39 13.04
CA LEU A 329 -22.58 7.77 12.92
C LEU A 329 -21.44 8.78 12.89
N LYS A 330 -21.73 10.06 12.58
CA LYS A 330 -20.72 11.13 12.45
C LYS A 330 -19.55 10.69 11.56
N LEU A 331 -19.88 10.16 10.38
CA LEU A 331 -18.88 9.68 9.42
C LEU A 331 -18.08 10.86 8.86
N ARG A 332 -16.76 10.76 8.89
CA ARG A 332 -15.84 11.72 8.27
C ARG A 332 -14.81 11.04 7.38
N TYR A 333 -14.27 11.80 6.45
CA TYR A 333 -13.04 11.45 5.76
C TYR A 333 -11.85 11.53 6.75
N PHE A 334 -10.83 10.72 6.50
CA PHE A 334 -9.52 10.90 7.13
C PHE A 334 -8.92 12.23 6.66
N THR A 335 -8.30 13.00 7.54
CA THR A 335 -7.62 14.24 7.15
C THR A 335 -6.39 13.92 6.29
N PRO A 336 -5.87 14.89 5.52
CA PRO A 336 -4.59 14.71 4.85
C PRO A 336 -3.44 14.32 5.79
N ARG A 337 -3.42 14.85 7.02
CA ARG A 337 -2.37 14.53 8.00
C ARG A 337 -2.50 13.10 8.51
N GLU A 338 -3.71 12.62 8.78
CA GLU A 338 -3.96 11.23 9.19
C GLU A 338 -3.58 10.23 8.08
N ILE A 339 -3.87 10.53 6.82
CA ILE A 339 -3.42 9.70 5.69
C ILE A 339 -1.89 9.73 5.58
N ALA A 340 -1.26 10.89 5.76
CA ALA A 340 0.19 11.01 5.76
C ALA A 340 0.83 10.19 6.91
N ASN A 341 0.20 10.15 8.10
CA ASN A 341 0.62 9.29 9.21
C ASN A 341 0.53 7.80 8.83
N LEU A 342 -0.59 7.36 8.26
CA LEU A 342 -0.75 5.98 7.77
C LEU A 342 0.21 5.62 6.64
N HIS A 343 0.68 6.61 5.89
CA HIS A 343 1.71 6.45 4.86
C HIS A 343 3.14 6.54 5.43
N GLY A 344 3.32 6.75 6.74
CA GLY A 344 4.61 6.80 7.41
C GLY A 344 5.39 8.10 7.22
N PHE A 345 4.74 9.19 6.80
CA PHE A 345 5.38 10.50 6.73
C PHE A 345 5.67 11.03 8.13
N PRO A 346 6.82 11.70 8.34
CA PRO A 346 7.20 12.22 9.64
C PRO A 346 6.24 13.34 10.10
N LEU A 347 6.29 13.68 11.39
CA LEU A 347 5.36 14.65 12.00
C LEU A 347 5.54 16.05 11.42
N GLU A 348 6.77 16.43 11.10
CA GLU A 348 7.15 17.70 10.47
C GLU A 348 6.71 17.81 9.00
N PHE A 349 6.28 16.71 8.36
CA PHE A 349 5.77 16.77 7.00
C PHE A 349 4.50 17.62 6.93
N GLY A 350 4.49 18.60 6.04
CA GLY A 350 3.40 19.55 5.90
C GLY A 350 3.08 19.91 4.45
N PHE A 351 1.95 20.57 4.27
CA PHE A 351 1.54 21.16 3.00
C PHE A 351 1.61 22.70 3.10
N PRO A 352 2.06 23.41 2.05
CA PRO A 352 1.94 24.86 1.99
C PRO A 352 0.47 25.30 2.11
N GLU A 353 0.20 26.43 2.76
CA GLU A 353 -1.16 26.96 2.99
C GLU A 353 -1.99 27.12 1.70
N LYS A 354 -1.34 27.38 0.56
CA LYS A 354 -1.99 27.50 -0.75
C LYS A 354 -2.54 26.18 -1.31
N VAL A 355 -2.15 25.03 -0.75
CA VAL A 355 -2.56 23.71 -1.24
C VAL A 355 -3.89 23.32 -0.63
N THR A 356 -4.88 23.12 -1.48
CA THR A 356 -6.23 22.72 -1.05
C THR A 356 -6.27 21.28 -0.53
N VAL A 357 -7.23 20.96 0.35
CA VAL A 357 -7.45 19.59 0.85
C VAL A 357 -7.58 18.56 -0.29
N LYS A 358 -8.31 18.89 -1.36
CA LYS A 358 -8.46 18.04 -2.54
C LYS A 358 -7.12 17.76 -3.23
N GLN A 359 -6.24 18.76 -3.29
CA GLN A 359 -4.91 18.62 -3.82
C GLN A 359 -4.02 17.74 -2.91
N CYS A 360 -4.13 17.88 -1.58
CA CYS A 360 -3.43 17.03 -0.62
C CYS A 360 -3.81 15.54 -0.81
N TYR A 361 -5.11 15.22 -0.88
CA TYR A 361 -5.56 13.83 -1.14
C TYR A 361 -5.03 13.27 -2.45
N ARG A 362 -5.02 14.10 -3.51
CA ARG A 362 -4.50 13.68 -4.81
C ARG A 362 -3.00 13.34 -4.74
N LEU A 363 -2.21 14.16 -4.05
CA LEU A 363 -0.77 13.93 -3.87
C LEU A 363 -0.50 12.71 -3.00
N LEU A 364 -1.14 12.60 -1.84
CA LEU A 364 -0.97 11.45 -0.93
C LEU A 364 -1.42 10.15 -1.59
N GLY A 365 -2.53 10.16 -2.34
CA GLY A 365 -3.01 8.99 -3.07
C GLY A 365 -2.02 8.48 -4.13
N ASN A 366 -1.22 9.37 -4.71
CA ASN A 366 -0.14 9.04 -5.66
C ASN A 366 1.20 8.72 -4.97
N SER A 367 1.32 8.96 -3.67
CA SER A 367 2.56 8.74 -2.93
C SER A 367 2.79 7.25 -2.60
N LEU A 368 3.73 6.95 -1.73
CA LEU A 368 4.11 5.62 -1.30
C LEU A 368 3.98 5.50 0.23
N ASN A 369 4.24 4.30 0.77
CA ASN A 369 4.41 4.14 2.21
C ASN A 369 5.91 4.23 2.55
N VAL A 370 6.28 5.21 3.37
CA VAL A 370 7.67 5.54 3.70
C VAL A 370 8.33 4.40 4.47
N HIS A 371 7.64 3.76 5.41
CA HIS A 371 8.20 2.67 6.22
C HIS A 371 8.54 1.43 5.37
N VAL A 372 7.68 1.07 4.42
CA VAL A 372 7.96 -0.04 3.48
C VAL A 372 9.22 0.25 2.66
N VAL A 373 9.31 1.46 2.08
CA VAL A 373 10.48 1.85 1.27
C VAL A 373 11.75 1.95 2.11
N ALA A 374 11.67 2.51 3.32
CA ALA A 374 12.81 2.59 4.24
C ALA A 374 13.37 1.20 4.60
N LYS A 375 12.49 0.21 4.83
CA LYS A 375 12.91 -1.17 5.09
C LYS A 375 13.60 -1.79 3.87
N LEU A 376 13.05 -1.58 2.67
CA LEU A 376 13.66 -2.05 1.42
C LEU A 376 15.01 -1.37 1.13
N ILE A 377 15.16 -0.08 1.43
CA ILE A 377 16.44 0.62 1.32
C ILE A 377 17.46 0.01 2.30
N SER A 378 17.06 -0.31 3.53
CA SER A 378 17.94 -0.95 4.51
C SER A 378 18.46 -2.30 3.98
N ILE A 379 17.55 -3.14 3.48
CA ILE A 379 17.88 -4.44 2.87
C ILE A 379 18.77 -4.29 1.62
N LEU A 380 18.59 -3.22 0.84
CA LEU A 380 19.38 -2.97 -0.37
C LEU A 380 20.81 -2.51 -0.07
N LEU A 381 21.02 -1.86 1.08
CA LEU A 381 22.31 -1.33 1.51
C LEU A 381 23.14 -2.33 2.33
N GLU A 382 22.53 -3.42 2.77
CA GLU A 382 23.20 -4.63 3.27
C GLU A 382 23.87 -5.43 2.13
#